data_AF-A0A0C2V2Q5-F1
#
_entry.id   AF-A0A0C2V2Q5-F1
#
_cell.length_a   1.000
_cell.length_b   1.000
_cell.length_c   1.000
_cell.angle_alpha   90.00
_cell.angle_beta   90.00
_cell.angle_gamma   90.00
#
_symmetry.space_group_name_H-M   'P 1'
#
loop_
_entity.id
_entity.type
_entity.pdbx_description
1 polymer ?
#
loop_
_entity_poly.entity_id
_entity_poly.type
_entity_poly.pdbx_seq_one_letter_code
_entity_poly.pdbx_strand_id
1 'polypeptide(L)'
;MLNNGAIVGADSGGVAYDGIFYEDPERRRVVLKITATVPPGVELVQGVPAQQRPYTFKIEAAVPDDLRRSEAAAGIQTPFGPVNVIFRRLRSLLPHSHD
;
A
#
# COMPACT_ATOMS: atom_id res chain seq x y z
N MET A 1 5.70 5.16 2.84
CA MET A 1 6.48 6.13 2.05
C MET A 1 6.36 5.77 0.58
N LEU A 2 6.12 6.77 -0.28
CA LEU A 2 6.19 6.63 -1.73
C LEU A 2 7.34 7.53 -2.20
N ASN A 3 8.30 6.98 -2.95
CA ASN A 3 9.43 7.74 -3.47
C ASN A 3 9.98 7.08 -4.74
N ASN A 4 10.18 7.83 -5.82
CA ASN A 4 10.82 7.37 -7.06
C ASN A 4 10.32 5.99 -7.56
N GLY A 5 9.00 5.77 -7.57
CA GLY A 5 8.39 4.51 -8.01
C GLY A 5 8.44 3.37 -6.97
N ALA A 6 9.05 3.58 -5.81
CA ALA A 6 9.03 2.63 -4.70
C ALA A 6 7.93 2.97 -3.68
N ILE A 7 7.32 1.93 -3.12
CA ILE A 7 6.37 2.04 -2.00
C ILE A 7 6.80 1.11 -0.87
N VAL A 8 6.99 1.69 0.31
CA VAL A 8 7.34 0.93 1.53
C VAL A 8 6.51 1.40 2.70
N GLY A 9 6.24 0.55 3.69
CA GLY A 9 5.52 0.98 4.89
C GLY A 9 5.35 -0.15 5.90
N ALA A 10 4.83 0.20 7.07
CA ALA A 10 4.37 -0.77 8.05
C ALA A 10 3.17 -0.20 8.80
N ASP A 11 2.36 -1.09 9.37
CA ASP A 11 1.28 -0.72 10.30
C ASP A 11 1.63 -1.06 11.75
N SER A 12 0.72 -0.77 12.68
CA SER A 12 0.89 -1.00 14.10
C SER A 12 0.93 -2.49 14.49
N GLY A 13 0.44 -3.38 13.63
CA GLY A 13 0.58 -4.82 13.79
C GLY A 13 1.97 -5.33 13.39
N GLY A 14 2.78 -4.50 12.75
CA GLY A 14 4.10 -4.88 12.24
C GLY A 14 4.04 -5.55 10.86
N VAL A 15 2.90 -5.50 10.16
CA VAL A 15 2.85 -5.93 8.76
C VAL A 15 3.70 -4.98 7.94
N ALA A 16 4.69 -5.52 7.24
CA ALA A 16 5.58 -4.75 6.38
C ALA A 16 5.11 -4.82 4.92
N TYR A 17 5.14 -3.68 4.24
CA TYR A 17 4.76 -3.52 2.85
C TYR A 17 5.98 -3.07 2.06
N ASP A 18 6.27 -3.75 0.95
CA ASP A 18 7.37 -3.42 0.04
C ASP A 18 6.93 -3.66 -1.41
N GLY A 19 7.25 -2.73 -2.31
CA GLY A 19 6.93 -2.87 -3.71
C GLY A 19 7.14 -1.60 -4.52
N ILE A 20 6.42 -1.55 -5.64
CA ILE A 20 6.53 -0.48 -6.63
C ILE A 20 5.18 0.15 -6.94
N PHE A 21 5.25 1.37 -7.45
CA PHE A 21 4.12 2.06 -8.06
C PHE A 21 4.53 2.77 -9.34
N TYR A 22 3.58 2.96 -10.25
CA TYR A 22 3.76 3.77 -11.45
C TYR A 22 2.45 4.44 -11.84
N GLU A 23 2.56 5.55 -12.54
CA GLU A 23 1.41 6.31 -13.04
C GLU A 23 0.97 5.73 -14.40
N ASP A 24 -0.34 5.54 -14.58
CA ASP A 24 -1.01 5.19 -15.83
C ASP A 24 -1.84 6.42 -16.26
N PRO A 25 -1.25 7.36 -17.00
CA PRO A 25 -1.90 8.63 -17.35
C PRO A 25 -3.07 8.44 -18.31
N GLU A 26 -3.02 7.43 -19.19
CA GLU A 26 -4.12 7.13 -20.13
C GLU A 26 -5.40 6.77 -19.39
N ARG A 27 -5.27 6.03 -18.28
CA ARG A 27 -6.41 5.61 -17.45
C ARG A 27 -6.62 6.45 -16.21
N ARG A 28 -5.81 7.50 -16.00
CA ARG A 28 -5.83 8.38 -14.83
C ARG A 28 -5.75 7.63 -13.50
N ARG A 29 -4.79 6.71 -13.42
CA ARG A 29 -4.61 5.80 -12.29
C ARG A 29 -3.16 5.77 -11.83
N VAL A 30 -2.97 5.39 -10.58
CA VAL A 30 -1.70 4.91 -10.05
C VAL A 30 -1.83 3.41 -9.83
N VAL A 31 -0.93 2.65 -10.43
CA VAL A 31 -0.88 1.20 -10.26
C VAL A 31 0.12 0.86 -9.16
N LEU A 32 -0.29 -0.01 -8.25
CA LEU A 32 0.47 -0.46 -7.09
C LEU A 32 0.72 -1.97 -7.22
N LYS A 33 1.95 -2.39 -6.98
CA LYS A 33 2.33 -3.81 -6.85
C LYS A 33 3.14 -3.97 -5.58
N ILE A 34 2.52 -4.58 -4.57
CA ILE A 34 3.04 -4.62 -3.19
C ILE A 34 3.11 -6.08 -2.73
N THR A 35 4.17 -6.42 -2.01
CA THR A 35 4.27 -7.61 -1.18
C THR A 35 4.05 -7.19 0.27
N ALA A 36 3.04 -7.77 0.91
CA ALA A 36 2.82 -7.64 2.35
C ALA A 36 3.46 -8.83 3.07
N THR A 37 4.20 -8.57 4.15
CA THR A 37 4.80 -9.56 5.03
C THR A 37 4.19 -9.44 6.41
N VAL A 38 3.49 -10.48 6.85
CA VAL A 38 2.79 -10.53 8.12
C VAL A 38 3.62 -11.35 9.10
N PRO A 39 4.01 -10.78 10.27
CA PRO A 39 4.73 -11.55 11.27
C PRO A 39 3.77 -12.50 12.02
N PRO A 40 4.30 -13.49 12.78
CA PRO A 40 3.50 -14.33 13.64
C PRO A 40 2.67 -13.51 14.64
N GLY A 41 1.48 -14.00 14.99
CA GLY A 41 0.65 -13.40 16.04
C GLY A 41 -0.20 -12.20 15.60
N VAL A 42 -0.19 -11.82 14.31
CA VAL A 42 -0.96 -10.68 13.80
C VAL A 42 -2.25 -11.13 13.14
N GLU A 43 -3.37 -10.63 13.66
CA GLU A 43 -4.67 -10.71 13.00
C GLU A 43 -4.77 -9.64 11.91
N LEU A 44 -5.32 -9.98 10.74
CA LEU A 44 -5.54 -9.00 9.67
C LEU A 44 -6.83 -8.22 9.90
N VAL A 45 -6.90 -6.98 9.42
CA VAL A 45 -8.12 -6.13 9.51
C VAL A 45 -9.35 -6.75 8.85
N GLN A 46 -9.16 -7.71 7.94
CA GLN A 46 -10.21 -8.52 7.33
C GLN A 46 -10.81 -9.57 8.29
N GLY A 47 -10.33 -9.69 9.54
CA GLY A 47 -10.72 -10.71 10.51
C GLY A 47 -10.06 -12.07 10.27
N VAL A 48 -8.97 -12.12 9.50
CA VAL A 48 -8.18 -13.35 9.34
C VAL A 48 -7.40 -13.61 10.63
N PRO A 49 -7.62 -14.76 11.30
CA PRO A 49 -6.95 -15.05 12.57
C PRO A 49 -5.43 -15.03 12.46
N ALA A 50 -4.79 -14.66 13.57
CA ALA A 50 -3.34 -14.69 13.69
C ALA A 50 -2.76 -16.09 13.40
N GLN A 51 -1.66 -16.11 12.65
CA GLN A 51 -0.92 -17.33 12.34
C GLN A 51 0.34 -17.45 13.21
N GLN A 52 0.80 -18.68 13.43
CA GLN A 52 2.00 -18.97 14.24
C GLN A 52 3.32 -18.80 13.47
N ARG A 53 3.26 -18.59 12.15
CA ARG A 53 4.42 -18.44 11.27
C ARG A 53 4.25 -17.18 10.43
N PRO A 54 5.35 -16.50 10.05
CA PRO A 54 5.24 -15.38 9.13
C PRO A 54 4.76 -15.87 7.77
N TYR A 55 4.04 -15.03 7.06
CA TYR A 55 3.61 -15.29 5.69
C TYR A 55 3.62 -14.02 4.85
N THR A 56 3.60 -14.20 3.54
CA THR A 56 3.56 -13.09 2.59
C THR A 56 2.40 -13.24 1.62
N PHE A 57 1.92 -12.12 1.10
CA PHE A 57 0.95 -12.11 0.02
C PHE A 57 1.09 -10.88 -0.86
N LYS A 58 0.62 -10.99 -2.11
CA LYS A 58 0.67 -9.91 -3.09
C LYS A 58 -0.61 -9.08 -3.06
N ILE A 59 -0.44 -7.78 -3.24
CA ILE A 59 -1.51 -6.81 -3.44
C ILE A 59 -1.23 -6.11 -4.77
N GLU A 60 -2.16 -6.24 -5.72
CA GLU A 60 -2.13 -5.52 -6.97
C GLU A 60 -3.38 -4.63 -7.06
N ALA A 61 -3.17 -3.33 -7.17
CA ALA A 61 -4.27 -2.36 -7.14
C ALA A 61 -4.05 -1.27 -8.18
N ALA A 62 -5.14 -0.75 -8.72
CA ALA A 62 -5.13 0.44 -9.55
C ALA A 62 -6.07 1.46 -8.92
N VAL A 63 -5.51 2.54 -8.41
CA VAL A 63 -6.25 3.56 -7.67
C VAL A 63 -6.33 4.85 -8.49
N PRO A 64 -7.43 5.62 -8.43
CA PRO A 64 -7.51 6.91 -9.11
C PRO A 64 -6.37 7.87 -8.72
N ASP A 65 -5.83 8.60 -9.69
CA ASP A 65 -4.71 9.55 -9.47
C ASP A 65 -5.09 10.77 -8.62
N ASP A 66 -6.39 11.01 -8.43
CA ASP A 66 -6.96 12.10 -7.65
C ASP A 66 -7.18 11.77 -6.18
N LEU A 67 -6.98 10.52 -5.75
CA LEU A 67 -7.13 10.12 -4.34
C LEU A 67 -6.21 10.88 -3.39
N ARG A 68 -5.09 11.40 -3.89
CA ARG A 68 -4.20 12.29 -3.12
C ARG A 68 -4.90 13.59 -2.68
N ARG A 69 -6.03 13.94 -3.30
CA ARG A 69 -6.79 15.19 -3.09
C ARG A 69 -8.16 14.97 -2.45
N SER A 70 -8.81 13.84 -2.69
CA SER A 70 -10.23 13.65 -2.35
C SER A 70 -10.48 13.05 -0.96
N GLU A 71 -9.46 12.54 -0.26
CA GLU A 71 -9.58 11.75 0.98
C GLU A 71 -10.60 10.59 0.87
N ALA A 72 -11.00 10.22 -0.36
CA ALA A 72 -11.96 9.17 -0.60
C ALA A 72 -11.35 7.80 -0.31
N ALA A 73 -12.18 6.88 0.18
CA ALA A 73 -11.79 5.50 0.37
C ALA A 73 -11.64 4.80 -0.99
N ALA A 74 -10.52 4.11 -1.17
CA ALA A 74 -10.27 3.21 -2.29
C ALA A 74 -10.40 1.76 -1.83
N GLY A 75 -11.29 1.02 -2.48
CA GLY A 75 -11.39 -0.43 -2.29
C GLY A 75 -10.23 -1.14 -2.97
N ILE A 76 -9.47 -1.93 -2.19
CA ILE A 76 -8.36 -2.75 -2.65
C ILE A 76 -8.70 -4.21 -2.41
N GLN A 77 -8.57 -5.04 -3.43
CA GLN A 77 -8.74 -6.49 -3.30
C GLN A 77 -7.45 -7.14 -2.82
N THR A 78 -7.57 -8.04 -1.86
CA THR A 78 -6.47 -8.86 -1.36
C THR A 78 -6.88 -10.33 -1.41
N PRO A 79 -5.94 -11.28 -1.29
CA PRO A 79 -6.26 -12.71 -1.18
C PRO A 79 -7.16 -13.05 0.02
N PHE A 80 -7.25 -12.16 1.00
CA PHE A 80 -8.04 -12.33 2.22
C PHE A 80 -9.35 -11.53 2.22
N GLY A 81 -9.71 -10.93 1.08
CA GLY A 81 -10.90 -10.10 0.94
C GLY A 81 -10.58 -8.61 0.74
N PRO A 82 -11.62 -7.78 0.56
CA PRO A 82 -11.44 -6.36 0.30
C PRO A 82 -11.01 -5.59 1.54
N VAL A 83 -10.22 -4.54 1.33
CA VAL A 83 -9.90 -3.51 2.34
C VAL A 83 -10.16 -2.12 1.75
N ASN A 84 -10.64 -1.20 2.58
CA ASN A 84 -10.82 0.20 2.19
C ASN A 84 -9.66 1.02 2.73
N VAL A 85 -8.97 1.75 1.83
CA VAL A 85 -7.79 2.54 2.18
C VAL A 85 -8.03 4.00 1.82
N ILE A 86 -7.74 4.90 2.75
CA ILE A 86 -7.76 6.34 2.51
C ILE A 86 -6.32 6.81 2.32
N PHE A 87 -6.07 7.54 1.25
CA PHE A 87 -4.76 8.11 0.95
C PHE A 87 -4.76 9.60 1.30
N ARG A 88 -3.81 10.01 2.14
CA ARG A 88 -3.55 11.43 2.42
C ARG A 88 -2.07 11.75 2.27
N ARG A 89 -1.75 12.78 1.50
CA ARG A 89 -0.37 13.27 1.40
C ARG A 89 -0.01 14.03 2.66
N LEU A 90 0.99 13.54 3.40
CA LEU A 90 1.47 14.21 4.63
C LEU A 90 2.53 15.28 4.34
N ARG A 91 3.43 15.04 3.40
CA ARG A 91 4.50 15.98 2.99
C ARG A 91 5.04 15.62 1.61
N SER A 92 5.81 16.54 1.02
CA SER A 92 6.70 16.25 -0.11
C SER A 92 8.04 15.74 0.41
N LEU A 93 8.69 14.85 -0.33
CA LEU A 93 10.12 14.61 -0.14
C LEU A 93 10.88 15.65 -0.95
N LEU A 94 11.96 16.19 -0.40
CA LEU A 94 12.84 17.08 -1.15
C LEU A 94 13.57 16.26 -2.22
N PRO A 95 13.77 16.79 -3.44
CA PRO A 95 14.68 16.17 -4.39
C PRO A 95 16.06 16.07 -3.75
N HIS A 96 16.76 14.95 -3.92
CA HIS A 96 18.18 14.88 -3.58
C HIS A 96 18.93 15.86 -4.48
N SER A 97 19.55 16.89 -3.90
CA SER A 97 20.56 17.69 -4.57
C SER A 97 21.78 16.82 -4.80
N HIS A 98 22.16 16.64 -6.06
CA HIS A 98 23.50 16.18 -6.41
C HIS A 98 24.46 17.35 -6.20
N ASP A 99 25.29 17.26 -5.17
CA ASP A 99 26.59 17.93 -5.14
C ASP A 99 27.65 16.99 -5.75
#